data_AF-A0A831YCH7-F1
#
_entry.id   AF-A0A831YCH7-F1
#
_cell.length_a   1.000
_cell.length_b   1.000
_cell.length_c   1.000
_cell.angle_alpha   90.00
_cell.angle_beta   90.00
_cell.angle_gamma   90.00
#
_symmetry.space_group_name_H-M   'P 1'
#
loop_
_entity.id
_entity.type
_entity.pdbx_description
1 polymer ?
#
loop_
_entity_poly.entity_id
_entity_poly.type
_entity_poly.pdbx_seq_one_letter_code
_entity_poly.pdbx_strand_id
1 'polypeptide(L)'
;MSVIVDVFGREVLDSRGNPTVEATVVLESGAVASAIVPSGASTGSKEALELRDGDKKRFLGKGVLKAVENINTKIADILIGEDSEDQTRIDRLMIEADGTENKSNLGANAILAVSLAVAKATA
;
A
#
# COMPACT_ATOMS: atom_id res chain seq x y z
N MET A 1 19.99 -5.82 -9.64
CA MET A 1 20.17 -4.98 -8.44
C MET A 1 18.82 -4.83 -7.77
N SER A 2 18.81 -4.73 -6.44
CA SER A 2 17.61 -4.71 -5.58
C SER A 2 17.07 -3.31 -5.31
N VAL A 3 17.62 -2.27 -5.95
CA VAL A 3 17.16 -0.90 -5.77
C VAL A 3 15.76 -0.74 -6.34
N ILE A 4 14.84 -0.16 -5.56
CA ILE A 4 13.49 0.19 -6.01
C ILE A 4 13.57 1.38 -6.96
N VAL A 5 13.01 1.23 -8.17
CA VAL A 5 13.01 2.29 -9.19
C VAL A 5 11.62 2.85 -9.48
N ASP A 6 10.57 2.11 -9.13
CA ASP A 6 9.19 2.60 -9.28
C ASP A 6 8.25 1.91 -8.28
N VAL A 7 7.24 2.64 -7.82
CA VAL A 7 6.17 2.16 -6.94
C VAL A 7 4.87 2.83 -7.36
N PHE A 8 3.88 2.03 -7.73
CA PHE A 8 2.57 2.55 -8.10
C PHE A 8 1.42 1.68 -7.64
N GLY A 9 0.32 2.33 -7.26
CA GLY A 9 -0.91 1.74 -6.79
C GLY A 9 -2.07 1.92 -7.75
N ARG A 10 -3.03 0.99 -7.69
CA ARG A 10 -4.32 1.09 -8.38
C ARG A 10 -5.46 0.54 -7.54
N GLU A 11 -6.66 1.03 -7.82
CA GLU A 11 -7.91 0.52 -7.25
C GLU A 11 -8.35 -0.72 -8.04
N VAL A 12 -8.57 -1.83 -7.34
CA VAL A 12 -9.12 -3.09 -7.89
C VAL A 12 -10.29 -3.57 -7.02
N LEU A 13 -10.95 -4.66 -7.40
CA LEU A 13 -12.09 -5.19 -6.64
C LEU A 13 -11.71 -6.43 -5.82
N ASP A 14 -12.16 -6.47 -4.57
CA ASP A 14 -12.09 -7.65 -3.70
C ASP A 14 -13.13 -8.71 -4.13
N SER A 15 -13.09 -9.88 -3.49
CA SER A 15 -14.01 -11.00 -3.78
C SER A 15 -15.49 -10.70 -3.52
N ARG A 16 -15.81 -9.58 -2.85
CA ARG A 16 -17.17 -9.10 -2.57
C ARG A 16 -17.56 -7.92 -3.46
N GLY A 17 -16.73 -7.57 -4.46
CA GLY A 17 -16.96 -6.45 -5.35
C GLY A 17 -16.77 -5.07 -4.70
N ASN A 18 -16.08 -4.98 -3.56
CA ASN A 18 -15.72 -3.70 -2.97
C ASN A 18 -14.31 -3.27 -3.45
N PRO A 19 -14.06 -1.96 -3.59
CA PRO A 19 -12.72 -1.47 -3.87
C PRO A 19 -11.71 -1.89 -2.80
N THR A 20 -10.53 -2.30 -3.28
CA THR A 20 -9.31 -2.52 -2.50
C THR A 20 -8.09 -2.04 -3.30
N VAL A 21 -6.94 -2.02 -2.64
CA VAL A 21 -5.69 -1.49 -3.18
C VAL A 21 -4.80 -2.61 -3.69
N GLU A 22 -4.23 -2.41 -4.88
CA GLU A 22 -3.09 -3.15 -5.39
C GLU A 22 -1.89 -2.23 -5.52
N ALA A 23 -0.74 -2.64 -5.00
CA ALA A 23 0.54 -1.97 -5.24
C ALA A 23 1.42 -2.82 -6.16
N THR A 24 2.23 -2.16 -6.98
CA THR A 24 3.25 -2.76 -7.83
C THR A 24 4.58 -2.07 -7.55
N VAL A 25 5.63 -2.87 -7.45
CA VAL A 25 7.01 -2.40 -7.23
C VAL A 25 7.88 -2.90 -8.38
N VAL A 26 8.75 -2.03 -8.88
CA VAL A 26 9.73 -2.32 -9.92
C VAL A 26 11.12 -2.12 -9.33
N LEU A 27 11.99 -3.11 -9.53
CA LEU A 27 13.40 -3.04 -9.13
C LEU A 27 14.29 -2.74 -10.35
N GLU A 28 15.48 -2.23 -10.09
CA GLU A 28 16.50 -1.96 -11.11
C GLU A 28 16.93 -3.24 -11.86
N SER A 29 16.82 -4.42 -11.22
CA SER A 29 16.99 -5.72 -11.89
C SER A 29 15.99 -5.99 -13.02
N GLY A 30 14.90 -5.22 -13.10
CA GLY A 30 13.73 -5.50 -13.94
C GLY A 30 12.71 -6.43 -13.28
N ALA A 31 12.93 -6.87 -12.04
CA ALA A 31 11.93 -7.61 -11.29
C ALA A 31 10.71 -6.73 -11.01
N VAL A 32 9.51 -7.29 -11.21
CA VAL A 32 8.24 -6.61 -10.98
C VAL A 32 7.33 -7.52 -10.21
N ALA A 33 6.75 -7.03 -9.13
CA ALA A 33 5.75 -7.77 -8.38
C ALA A 33 4.62 -6.88 -7.88
N SER A 34 3.45 -7.50 -7.72
CA SER A 34 2.26 -6.82 -7.23
C SER A 34 1.64 -7.56 -6.04
N ALA A 35 0.97 -6.81 -5.18
CA ALA A 35 0.20 -7.35 -4.07
C ALA A 35 -1.13 -6.61 -3.93
N ILE A 36 -2.21 -7.39 -3.84
CA ILE A 36 -3.57 -6.92 -3.53
C ILE A 36 -3.82 -7.16 -2.05
N VAL A 37 -4.32 -6.15 -1.34
CA VAL A 37 -4.59 -6.26 0.09
C VAL A 37 -6.03 -6.74 0.34
N PRO A 38 -6.24 -7.73 1.23
CA PRO A 38 -7.58 -8.14 1.62
C PRO A 38 -8.27 -7.07 2.48
N SER A 39 -9.60 -7.08 2.47
CA SER A 39 -10.41 -6.22 3.34
C SER A 39 -11.35 -7.05 4.22
N GLY A 40 -11.27 -6.87 5.54
CA GLY A 40 -12.13 -7.56 6.50
C GLY A 40 -13.56 -7.02 6.52
N ALA A 41 -14.54 -7.87 6.83
CA ALA A 41 -15.92 -7.43 7.13
C ALA A 41 -16.09 -6.96 8.59
N SER A 42 -15.32 -7.57 9.49
CA SER A 42 -15.39 -7.35 10.94
C SER A 42 -14.09 -6.70 11.38
N THR A 43 -14.05 -5.37 11.38
CA THR A 43 -12.90 -4.60 11.85
C THR A 43 -13.02 -4.36 13.35
N GLY A 44 -12.15 -4.96 14.15
CA GLY A 44 -12.00 -4.60 15.56
C GLY A 44 -11.60 -3.14 15.71
N SER A 45 -12.09 -2.46 16.76
CA SER A 45 -11.82 -1.03 17.00
C SER A 45 -10.34 -0.69 17.27
N LYS A 46 -9.49 -1.71 17.44
CA LYS A 46 -8.04 -1.58 17.68
C LYS A 46 -7.19 -2.05 16.50
N GLU A 47 -7.81 -2.43 15.38
CA GLU A 47 -7.05 -2.80 14.17
C GLU A 47 -6.43 -1.57 13.52
N ALA A 48 -5.38 -1.79 12.73
CA ALA A 48 -4.83 -0.74 11.88
C ALA A 48 -5.89 -0.29 10.86
N LEU A 49 -5.92 1.01 10.57
CA LEU A 49 -7.04 1.62 9.85
C LEU A 49 -6.92 1.40 8.35
N GLU A 50 -7.90 0.71 7.75
CA GLU A 50 -8.10 0.70 6.30
C GLU A 50 -8.62 2.08 5.85
N LEU A 51 -7.85 2.78 5.02
CA LEU A 51 -8.24 4.10 4.52
C LEU A 51 -9.22 3.96 3.34
N ARG A 52 -10.41 4.53 3.51
CA ARG A 52 -11.47 4.61 2.50
C ARG A 52 -11.85 6.05 2.18
N ASP A 53 -12.41 6.26 1.00
CA ASP A 53 -12.72 7.58 0.45
C ASP A 53 -13.86 8.27 1.21
N GLY A 54 -14.90 7.51 1.57
CA GLY A 54 -16.13 8.02 2.18
C GLY A 54 -17.09 8.70 1.20
N ASP A 55 -16.75 8.75 -0.10
CA ASP A 55 -17.63 9.30 -1.14
C ASP A 55 -18.79 8.36 -1.45
N LYS A 56 -19.99 8.69 -0.95
CA LYS A 56 -21.20 7.88 -1.15
C LYS A 56 -21.59 7.69 -2.61
N LYS A 57 -21.12 8.54 -3.53
CA LYS A 57 -21.38 8.41 -4.98
C LYS A 57 -20.55 7.30 -5.63
N ARG A 58 -19.43 6.91 -5.02
CA ARG A 58 -18.54 5.84 -5.51
C ARG A 58 -18.54 4.66 -4.56
N PHE A 59 -18.99 3.51 -5.05
CA PHE A 59 -19.00 2.26 -4.27
C PHE A 59 -19.60 2.41 -2.87
N LEU A 60 -20.64 3.24 -2.71
CA LEU A 60 -21.29 3.50 -1.42
C LEU A 60 -20.33 4.03 -0.33
N GLY A 61 -19.30 4.79 -0.70
CA GLY A 61 -18.29 5.31 0.23
C GLY A 61 -17.08 4.39 0.42
N LYS A 62 -17.05 3.23 -0.24
CA LYS A 62 -16.02 2.21 -0.05
C LYS A 62 -14.82 2.33 -0.99
N GLY A 63 -14.76 3.36 -1.84
CA GLY A 63 -13.60 3.67 -2.67
C GLY A 63 -12.31 3.78 -1.86
N VAL A 64 -11.17 3.57 -2.51
CA VAL A 64 -9.84 3.59 -1.88
C VAL A 64 -8.86 4.50 -2.63
N LEU A 65 -9.35 5.49 -3.38
CA LEU A 65 -8.48 6.39 -4.15
C LEU A 65 -7.51 7.18 -3.27
N LYS A 66 -7.91 7.56 -2.05
CA LYS A 66 -6.98 8.22 -1.10
C LYS A 66 -5.78 7.34 -0.77
N ALA A 67 -6.00 6.05 -0.56
CA ALA A 67 -4.93 5.09 -0.27
C ALA A 67 -4.04 4.87 -1.52
N VAL A 68 -4.65 4.78 -2.71
CA VAL A 68 -3.93 4.70 -3.99
C VAL A 68 -3.06 5.94 -4.22
N GLU A 69 -3.58 7.13 -3.94
CA GLU A 69 -2.83 8.38 -4.08
C GLU A 69 -1.67 8.47 -3.09
N ASN A 70 -1.85 8.01 -1.85
CA ASN A 70 -0.76 7.89 -0.88
C ASN A 70 0.36 6.96 -1.37
N ILE A 71 0.04 5.87 -2.10
CA ILE A 71 1.05 5.01 -2.73
C ILE A 71 1.82 5.77 -3.81
N ASN A 72 1.09 6.37 -4.76
CA ASN A 72 1.65 7.01 -5.95
C ASN A 72 2.42 8.32 -5.67
N THR A 73 2.33 8.83 -4.45
CA THR A 73 2.99 10.07 -4.04
C THR A 73 3.91 9.78 -2.84
N LYS A 74 3.37 9.89 -1.62
CA LYS A 74 4.14 9.86 -0.38
C LYS A 74 4.98 8.59 -0.20
N ILE A 75 4.42 7.42 -0.52
CA ILE A 75 5.16 6.15 -0.35
C ILE A 75 6.19 5.98 -1.46
N ALA A 76 5.83 6.28 -2.73
CA ALA A 76 6.79 6.24 -3.82
C ALA A 76 8.00 7.17 -3.56
N ASP A 77 7.75 8.41 -3.13
CA ASP A 77 8.76 9.42 -2.87
C ASP A 77 9.81 8.99 -1.82
N ILE A 78 9.40 8.21 -0.80
CA ILE A 78 10.31 7.77 0.27
C ILE A 78 10.98 6.41 0.00
N LEU A 79 10.50 5.63 -0.97
CA LEU A 79 11.00 4.28 -1.23
C LEU A 79 11.82 4.17 -2.53
N ILE A 80 11.64 5.06 -3.50
CA ILE A 80 12.47 5.07 -4.70
C ILE A 80 13.93 5.33 -4.30
N GLY A 81 14.83 4.46 -4.75
CA GLY A 81 16.26 4.49 -4.40
C GLY A 81 16.62 3.66 -3.16
N GLU A 82 15.65 3.12 -2.42
CA GLU A 82 15.90 2.23 -1.30
C GLU A 82 16.18 0.79 -1.77
N ASP A 83 16.94 0.05 -0.96
CA ASP A 83 17.29 -1.35 -1.20
C ASP A 83 16.14 -2.27 -0.76
N SER A 84 15.60 -3.04 -1.71
CA SER A 84 14.47 -3.94 -1.45
C SER A 84 14.82 -5.14 -0.55
N GLU A 85 16.11 -5.46 -0.39
CA GLU A 85 16.57 -6.54 0.50
C GLU A 85 16.40 -6.20 1.99
N ASP A 86 16.38 -4.90 2.36
CA ASP A 86 16.13 -4.45 3.74
C ASP A 86 14.63 -4.19 3.99
N GLN A 87 13.85 -5.27 4.01
CA GLN A 87 12.41 -5.21 4.29
C GLN A 87 12.09 -4.46 5.60
N THR A 88 12.93 -4.59 6.63
CA THR A 88 12.71 -3.93 7.92
C THR A 88 12.83 -2.40 7.78
N ARG A 89 13.81 -1.92 7.02
CA ARG A 89 13.96 -0.50 6.72
C ARG A 89 12.78 0.03 5.90
N ILE A 90 12.38 -0.68 4.86
CA ILE A 90 11.23 -0.32 4.01
C ILE A 90 9.96 -0.15 4.85
N ASP A 91 9.64 -1.14 5.70
CA ASP A 91 8.46 -1.09 6.55
C ASP A 91 8.55 0.05 7.58
N ARG A 92 9.73 0.31 8.15
CA ARG A 92 9.96 1.42 9.09
C ARG A 92 9.76 2.78 8.42
N LEU A 93 10.31 3.00 7.23
CA LEU A 93 10.14 4.26 6.49
C LEU A 93 8.67 4.59 6.28
N MET A 94 7.85 3.60 5.89
CA MET A 94 6.41 3.80 5.72
C MET A 94 5.68 4.04 7.05
N ILE A 95 6.05 3.34 8.12
CA ILE A 95 5.46 3.55 9.46
C ILE A 95 5.79 4.95 9.99
N GLU A 96 7.05 5.38 9.86
CA GLU A 96 7.52 6.70 10.28
C GLU A 96 6.87 7.81 9.45
N ALA A 97 6.76 7.63 8.14
CA ALA A 97 6.10 8.58 7.25
C ALA A 97 4.59 8.71 7.52
N ASP A 98 3.93 7.64 7.96
CA ASP A 98 2.55 7.72 8.43
C ASP A 98 2.44 8.53 9.73
N GLY A 99 3.32 8.26 10.69
CA GLY A 99 3.41 9.01 11.95
C GLY A 99 2.25 8.76 12.93
N THR A 100 1.35 7.81 12.67
CA THR A 100 0.26 7.44 13.57
C THR A 100 0.38 5.99 14.03
N GLU A 101 -0.10 5.72 15.25
CA GLU A 101 -0.05 4.37 15.84
C GLU A 101 -0.84 3.34 15.00
N ASN A 102 -1.96 3.77 14.42
CA ASN A 102 -2.91 2.92 13.70
C ASN A 102 -2.82 3.03 12.18
N LYS A 103 -1.79 3.71 11.62
CA LYS A 103 -1.59 3.85 10.17
C LYS A 103 -2.71 4.62 9.45
N SER A 104 -3.29 5.61 10.11
CA SER A 104 -4.48 6.31 9.62
C SER A 104 -4.20 7.40 8.59
N ASN A 105 -2.96 7.88 8.46
CA ASN A 105 -2.59 8.95 7.53
C ASN A 105 -2.33 8.44 6.12
N LEU A 106 -1.54 7.37 5.99
CA LEU A 106 -1.26 6.69 4.73
C LEU A 106 -2.31 5.61 4.42
N GLY A 107 -2.86 5.00 5.47
CA GLY A 107 -3.75 3.85 5.37
C GLY A 107 -2.99 2.54 5.52
N ALA A 108 -3.44 1.68 6.44
CA ALA A 108 -2.84 0.36 6.65
C ALA A 108 -2.87 -0.51 5.39
N ASN A 109 -3.91 -0.34 4.56
CA ASN A 109 -4.05 -0.97 3.26
C ASN A 109 -3.00 -0.50 2.24
N ALA A 110 -2.62 0.78 2.25
CA ALA A 110 -1.56 1.28 1.37
C ALA A 110 -0.19 0.71 1.79
N ILE A 111 0.13 0.80 3.09
CA ILE A 111 1.41 0.33 3.64
C ILE A 111 1.58 -1.18 3.41
N LEU A 112 0.55 -1.98 3.72
CA LEU A 112 0.62 -3.42 3.55
C LEU A 112 0.75 -3.84 2.08
N ALA A 113 0.08 -3.14 1.16
CA ALA A 113 0.16 -3.44 -0.26
C ALA A 113 1.61 -3.29 -0.76
N VAL A 114 2.24 -2.17 -0.43
CA VAL A 114 3.62 -1.89 -0.84
C VAL A 114 4.60 -2.82 -0.14
N SER A 115 4.46 -3.02 1.18
CA SER A 115 5.30 -3.95 1.96
C SER A 115 5.36 -5.35 1.34
N LEU A 116 4.20 -5.92 0.99
CA LEU A 116 4.12 -7.23 0.35
C LEU A 116 4.63 -7.23 -1.10
N ALA A 117 4.43 -6.14 -1.85
CA ALA A 117 4.94 -6.03 -3.22
C ALA A 117 6.46 -5.96 -3.26
N VAL A 118 7.10 -5.23 -2.32
CA VAL A 118 8.56 -5.17 -2.16
C VAL A 118 9.11 -6.57 -1.84
N ALA A 119 8.53 -7.27 -0.86
CA ALA A 119 8.96 -8.61 -0.49
C ALA A 119 8.89 -9.59 -1.68
N LYS A 120 7.82 -9.51 -2.48
CA LYS A 120 7.66 -10.36 -3.67
C LYS A 120 8.61 -9.99 -4.81
N ALA A 121 8.92 -8.72 -5.01
CA ALA A 121 9.83 -8.29 -6.07
C ALA A 121 11.27 -8.71 -5.78
N THR A 122 11.60 -8.87 -4.50
CA THR A 122 12.93 -9.24 -3.99
C THR A 122 13.20 -10.74 -4.02
N ALA A 123 12.16 -11.57 -3.89
CA ALA A 123 12.25 -13.04 -3.79
C ALA A 123 12.59 -13.73 -5.12
#